data_AF-A0A529G5N9-F1
#
_entry.id   AF-A0A529G5N9-F1
#
_cell.length_a   1.000
_cell.length_b   1.000
_cell.length_c   1.000
_cell.angle_alpha   90.00
_cell.angle_beta   90.00
_cell.angle_gamma   90.00
#
_symmetry.space_group_name_H-M   'P 1'
#
loop_
_entity.id
_entity.type
_entity.pdbx_description
1 polymer ?
#
loop_
_entity_poly.entity_id
_entity_poly.type
_entity_poly.pdbx_seq_one_letter_code
_entity_poly.pdbx_strand_id
1 'polypeptide(L)'
;LPPLLKNSIDWVSRIRRDGGRSFRPFAGKPAGLCSSSDGKFAGIRCINHLRAVLVRCQVEVVTPECSVSGASDAFDENGHFRDDRLRQSMERLCRTLIETSRMLSSRIEA
;
A
#
# COMPACT_ATOMS: atom_id res chain seq x y z
N LEU A 1 -7.34 11.67 -1.80
CA LEU A 1 -7.37 10.50 -0.88
C LEU A 1 -8.79 10.33 -0.37
N PRO A 2 -9.43 9.16 -0.53
CA PRO A 2 -10.77 8.92 0.01
C PRO A 2 -10.85 9.26 1.51
N PRO A 3 -11.89 9.98 1.97
CA PRO A 3 -12.00 10.41 3.37
C PRO A 3 -11.94 9.23 4.36
N LEU A 4 -12.59 8.11 4.03
CA LEU A 4 -12.61 6.92 4.87
C LEU A 4 -11.21 6.34 5.11
N LEU A 5 -10.39 6.24 4.05
CA LEU A 5 -9.03 5.71 4.16
C LEU A 5 -8.15 6.63 5.01
N LYS A 6 -8.22 7.94 4.77
CA LYS A 6 -7.46 8.93 5.57
C LYS A 6 -7.87 8.89 7.04
N ASN A 7 -9.17 8.91 7.33
CA ASN A 7 -9.70 8.86 8.68
C ASN A 7 -9.28 7.56 9.41
N SER A 8 -9.29 6.42 8.71
CA SER A 8 -8.83 5.14 9.28
C SER A 8 -7.35 5.20 9.70
N ILE A 9 -6.49 5.73 8.82
CA ILE A 9 -5.07 5.93 9.14
C ILE A 9 -4.93 6.89 10.34
N ASP A 10 -5.67 7.99 10.36
CA ASP A 10 -5.61 8.98 11.43
C ASP A 10 -5.96 8.39 12.79
N TRP A 11 -7.05 7.62 12.89
CA TRP A 11 -7.45 6.97 14.13
C TRP A 11 -6.41 5.97 14.63
N VAL A 12 -5.93 5.09 13.75
CA VAL A 12 -4.91 4.10 14.12
C VAL A 12 -3.60 4.80 14.50
N SER A 13 -3.22 5.87 13.81
CA SER A 13 -1.97 6.59 14.07
C SER A 13 -1.90 7.23 15.45
N ARG A 14 -3.03 7.35 16.17
CA ARG A 14 -3.13 7.91 17.52
C ARG A 14 -2.94 6.89 18.64
N ILE A 15 -2.93 5.60 18.34
CA ILE A 15 -2.66 4.57 19.35
C ILE A 15 -1.22 4.74 19.85
N ARG A 16 -1.04 4.76 21.17
CA ARG A 16 0.27 4.91 21.83
C ARG A 16 0.61 3.74 22.74
N ARG A 17 -0.38 2.94 23.10
CA ARG A 17 -0.24 1.80 24.00
C ARG A 17 -1.05 0.63 23.50
N ASP A 18 -0.49 -0.56 23.64
CA ASP A 18 -1.16 -1.84 23.44
C ASP A 18 -0.63 -2.83 24.48
N GLY A 19 -1.52 -3.48 25.24
CA GLY A 19 -1.14 -4.37 26.35
C GLY A 19 -0.17 -3.75 27.38
N GLY A 20 -0.30 -2.45 27.68
CA GLY A 20 0.56 -1.73 28.63
C GLY A 20 1.95 -1.34 28.11
N ARG A 21 2.29 -1.69 26.86
CA ARG A 21 3.57 -1.36 26.23
C ARG A 21 3.43 -0.16 25.30
N SER A 22 4.50 0.61 25.12
CA SER A 22 4.56 1.65 24.08
C SER A 22 4.37 1.00 22.72
N PHE A 23 3.40 1.50 21.94
CA PHE A 23 3.03 0.92 20.66
C PHE A 23 2.92 2.02 19.60
N ARG A 24 3.59 1.80 18.46
CA ARG A 24 3.51 2.66 17.27
C ARG A 24 2.99 1.81 16.11
N PRO A 25 1.69 1.85 15.80
CA PRO A 25 1.06 0.87 14.90
C PRO A 25 1.64 0.82 13.49
N PHE A 26 2.18 1.93 12.99
CA PHE A 26 2.65 2.04 11.61
C PHE A 26 4.17 2.06 11.47
N ALA A 27 4.90 2.40 12.54
CA ALA A 27 6.32 2.66 12.46
C ALA A 27 7.09 1.40 12.03
N GLY A 28 7.92 1.55 11.00
CA GLY A 28 8.74 0.48 10.43
C GLY A 28 7.97 -0.58 9.64
N LYS A 29 6.64 -0.46 9.50
CA LYS A 29 5.86 -1.42 8.73
C LYS A 29 6.08 -1.18 7.23
N PRO A 30 6.37 -2.23 6.44
CA PRO A 30 6.44 -2.12 5.00
C PRO A 30 5.05 -1.99 4.37
N ALA A 31 4.92 -1.19 3.31
CA ALA A 31 3.69 -1.05 2.55
C ALA A 31 3.95 -0.91 1.04
N GLY A 32 3.15 -1.58 0.23
CA GLY A 32 3.02 -1.32 -1.21
C GLY A 32 1.84 -0.40 -1.49
N LEU A 33 1.98 0.45 -2.52
CA LEU A 33 0.91 1.37 -2.90
C LEU A 33 0.30 1.00 -4.24
N CYS A 34 -1.03 0.95 -4.25
CA CYS A 34 -1.82 0.74 -5.45
C CYS A 34 -2.85 1.86 -5.60
N SER A 35 -3.21 2.18 -6.84
CA SER A 35 -4.33 3.05 -7.13
C SER A 35 -5.07 2.62 -8.39
N SER A 36 -6.33 3.01 -8.49
CA SER A 36 -7.16 2.71 -9.66
C SER A 36 -8.11 3.86 -9.96
N SER A 37 -8.44 4.02 -11.24
CA SER A 37 -9.45 4.96 -11.73
C SER A 37 -9.79 4.61 -13.18
N ASP A 38 -10.99 4.97 -13.65
CA ASP A 38 -11.33 4.87 -15.08
C ASP A 38 -10.55 5.87 -15.94
N GLY A 39 -10.04 6.94 -15.33
CA GLY A 39 -9.20 7.92 -16.04
C GLY A 39 -7.78 7.41 -16.34
N LYS A 40 -7.17 7.96 -17.40
CA LYS A 40 -5.81 7.59 -17.86
C LYS A 40 -4.71 7.72 -16.80
N PHE A 41 -4.91 8.58 -15.80
CA PHE A 41 -3.93 8.83 -14.73
C PHE A 41 -4.10 7.91 -13.51
N ALA A 42 -5.05 6.97 -13.53
CA ALA A 42 -5.12 5.84 -12.59
C ALA A 42 -5.08 6.21 -11.09
N GLY A 43 -5.46 7.44 -10.72
CA GLY A 43 -5.39 7.90 -9.33
C GLY A 43 -4.02 8.42 -8.85
N ILE A 44 -3.09 8.77 -9.75
CA ILE A 44 -1.72 9.21 -9.43
C ILE A 44 -1.63 10.33 -8.38
N ARG A 45 -2.56 11.28 -8.37
CA ARG A 45 -2.61 12.34 -7.34
C ARG A 45 -2.95 11.76 -5.98
N CYS A 46 -3.88 10.82 -5.93
CA CYS A 46 -4.35 10.20 -4.69
C CYS A 46 -3.26 9.32 -4.05
N ILE A 47 -2.59 8.49 -4.84
CA ILE A 47 -1.51 7.62 -4.35
C ILE A 47 -0.31 8.43 -3.85
N ASN A 48 0.04 9.55 -4.51
CA ASN A 48 1.07 10.47 -4.03
C ASN A 48 0.71 11.10 -2.68
N HIS A 49 -0.54 11.52 -2.48
CA HIS A 49 -0.98 12.02 -1.17
C HIS A 49 -0.99 10.92 -0.10
N LEU A 50 -1.39 9.68 -0.46
CA LEU A 50 -1.32 8.54 0.47
C LEU A 50 0.13 8.27 0.90
N ARG A 51 1.07 8.26 -0.05
CA ARG A 51 2.50 8.10 0.21
C ARG A 51 2.99 9.12 1.24
N ALA A 52 2.69 10.40 1.04
CA ALA A 52 3.09 11.45 1.98
C ALA A 52 2.54 11.23 3.40
N VAL A 53 1.28 10.79 3.51
CA VAL A 53 0.66 10.47 4.81
C VAL A 53 1.36 9.29 5.47
N LEU A 54 1.57 8.19 4.75
CA LEU A 54 2.19 6.97 5.30
C LEU A 54 3.64 7.20 5.73
N VAL A 55 4.41 7.95 4.94
CA VAL A 55 5.79 8.34 5.32
C VAL A 55 5.78 9.17 6.61
N ARG A 56 4.81 10.08 6.79
CA ARG A 56 4.66 10.83 8.05
C ARG A 56 4.30 9.92 9.25
N CYS A 57 3.65 8.79 8.99
CA CYS A 57 3.40 7.73 9.97
C CYS A 57 4.58 6.77 10.16
N GLN A 58 5.75 7.05 9.57
CA GLN A 58 6.96 6.21 9.63
C GLN A 58 6.77 4.82 9.00
N VAL A 59 5.91 4.71 7.98
CA VAL A 59 5.75 3.48 7.18
C VAL A 59 6.86 3.40 6.13
N GLU A 60 7.42 2.21 5.93
CA GLU A 60 8.41 1.91 4.90
C GLU A 60 7.70 1.60 3.57
N VAL A 61 7.48 2.63 2.75
CA VAL A 61 6.78 2.46 1.48
C VAL A 61 7.75 1.95 0.41
N VAL A 62 7.49 0.76 -0.14
CA VAL A 62 8.32 0.22 -1.21
C VAL A 62 8.23 1.07 -2.49
N THR A 63 9.32 1.04 -3.27
CA THR A 63 9.45 1.83 -4.50
C THR A 63 8.44 1.47 -5.59
N PRO A 64 8.23 0.19 -5.97
CA PRO A 64 7.26 -0.13 -7.02
C PRO A 64 5.83 0.20 -6.58
N GLU A 65 5.09 0.81 -7.50
CA GLU A 65 3.66 1.10 -7.37
C GLU A 65 2.90 0.41 -8.50
N CYS A 66 1.61 0.12 -8.27
CA CYS A 66 0.71 -0.38 -9.30
C CYS A 66 -0.48 0.58 -9.47
N SER A 67 -0.57 1.23 -10.62
CA SER A 67 -1.65 2.18 -10.92
C SER A 67 -2.47 1.69 -12.11
N VAL A 68 -3.73 1.36 -11.86
CA VAL A 68 -4.65 0.74 -12.82
C VAL A 68 -5.54 1.82 -13.46
N SER A 69 -5.31 2.11 -14.73
CA SER A 69 -6.20 2.95 -15.56
C SER A 69 -7.33 2.10 -16.16
N GLY A 70 -8.47 2.71 -16.49
CA GLY A 70 -9.62 1.98 -17.03
C GLY A 70 -10.13 0.89 -16.08
N ALA A 71 -10.16 1.19 -14.77
CA ALA A 71 -10.37 0.20 -13.72
C ALA A 71 -11.65 -0.64 -13.88
N SER A 72 -12.72 -0.06 -14.43
CA SER A 72 -13.98 -0.76 -14.70
C SER A 72 -13.83 -1.97 -15.62
N ASP A 73 -12.87 -1.93 -16.55
CA ASP A 73 -12.62 -3.00 -17.53
C ASP A 73 -11.27 -3.71 -17.32
N ALA A 74 -10.53 -3.37 -16.27
CA ALA A 74 -9.17 -3.86 -16.05
C ALA A 74 -9.11 -5.34 -15.61
N PHE A 75 -10.24 -5.87 -15.12
CA PHE A 75 -10.34 -7.21 -14.54
C PHE A 75 -11.24 -8.13 -15.38
N ASP A 76 -10.89 -9.41 -15.46
CA ASP A 76 -11.74 -10.46 -16.03
C ASP A 76 -12.78 -10.95 -15.01
N GLU A 77 -13.64 -11.89 -15.43
CA GLU A 77 -14.71 -12.46 -14.59
C GLU A 77 -14.19 -13.23 -13.38
N ASN A 78 -12.92 -13.65 -13.40
CA ASN A 78 -12.25 -14.35 -12.31
C ASN A 78 -11.46 -13.39 -11.40
N GLY A 79 -11.48 -12.08 -11.68
CA GLY A 79 -10.74 -11.07 -10.93
C GLY A 79 -9.26 -10.94 -11.31
N HIS A 80 -8.82 -11.53 -12.42
CA HIS A 80 -7.46 -11.36 -12.92
C HIS A 80 -7.34 -10.11 -13.79
N PHE A 81 -6.13 -9.54 -13.85
CA PHE A 81 -5.83 -8.48 -14.81
C PHE A 81 -5.96 -9.00 -16.24
N ARG A 82 -6.73 -8.27 -17.06
CA ARG A 82 -6.80 -8.48 -18.51
C ARG A 82 -5.51 -8.07 -19.22
N ASP A 83 -4.84 -7.03 -18.71
CA ASP A 83 -3.56 -6.54 -19.23
C ASP A 83 -2.39 -7.21 -18.50
N ASP A 84 -1.58 -7.96 -19.24
CA ASP A 84 -0.36 -8.61 -18.75
C ASP A 84 0.65 -7.62 -18.15
N ARG A 85 0.70 -6.38 -18.63
CA ARG A 85 1.60 -5.35 -18.08
C ARG A 85 1.18 -4.92 -16.68
N LEU A 86 -0.12 -4.78 -16.44
CA LEU A 86 -0.65 -4.50 -15.10
C LEU A 86 -0.38 -5.67 -14.16
N ARG A 87 -0.56 -6.90 -14.64
CA ARG A 87 -0.20 -8.11 -13.88
C ARG A 87 1.27 -8.11 -13.47
N GLN A 88 2.18 -7.88 -14.40
CA GLN A 88 3.63 -7.83 -14.13
C GLN A 88 4.00 -6.68 -13.17
N SER A 89 3.34 -5.52 -13.28
CA SER A 89 3.52 -4.40 -12.33
C SER A 89 3.09 -4.77 -10.92
N MET A 90 1.92 -5.41 -10.76
CA MET A 90 1.43 -5.91 -9.47
C MET A 90 2.35 -6.99 -8.90
N GLU A 91 2.79 -7.95 -9.72
CA GLU A 91 3.73 -9.00 -9.30
C GLU A 91 5.05 -8.43 -8.80
N ARG A 92 5.59 -7.41 -9.48
CA ARG A 92 6.80 -6.70 -9.04
C ARG A 92 6.58 -6.02 -7.70
N LEU A 93 5.46 -5.32 -7.53
CA LEU A 93 5.11 -4.69 -6.26
C LEU A 93 5.01 -5.71 -5.12
N CYS A 94 4.25 -6.79 -5.34
CA CYS A 94 4.08 -7.85 -4.34
C CYS A 94 5.41 -8.51 -3.98
N ARG A 95 6.25 -8.83 -4.98
CA ARG A 95 7.57 -9.41 -4.77
C ARG A 95 8.44 -8.51 -3.88
N THR A 96 8.58 -7.23 -4.24
CA THR A 96 9.37 -6.28 -3.46
C THR A 96 8.79 -6.10 -2.06
N LEU A 97 7.46 -6.00 -1.92
CA LEU A 97 6.81 -5.90 -0.61
C LEU A 97 7.12 -7.12 0.28
N ILE A 98 7.04 -8.33 -0.28
CA ILE A 98 7.36 -9.57 0.44
C ILE A 98 8.84 -9.60 0.85
N GLU A 99 9.75 -9.26 -0.06
CA GLU A 99 11.19 -9.20 0.22
C GLU A 99 11.51 -8.18 1.32
N THR A 100 10.99 -6.95 1.21
CA THR A 100 11.15 -5.92 2.26
C THR A 100 10.53 -6.37 3.57
N SER A 101 9.37 -7.02 3.54
CA SER A 101 8.73 -7.54 4.76
C SER A 101 9.56 -8.62 5.42
N ARG A 102 10.23 -9.48 4.65
CA ARG A 102 11.15 -10.49 5.20
C ARG A 102 12.37 -9.83 5.84
N MET A 103 12.99 -8.87 5.15
CA MET A 103 14.17 -8.15 5.66
C MET A 103 13.90 -7.39 6.96
N LEU A 104 12.69 -6.82 7.12
CA LEU A 104 12.32 -6.06 8.30
C LEU A 104 11.68 -6.92 9.42
N SER A 105 11.43 -8.20 9.17
CA SER A 105 10.75 -9.07 10.14
C SER A 105 11.72 -9.60 11.18
N SER A 106 11.52 -9.21 12.44
CA SER A 106 12.25 -9.78 13.59
C SER A 106 11.85 -11.21 13.94
N ARG A 107 10.88 -11.80 13.26
CA ARG A 107 10.39 -13.17 13.51
C ARG A 107 11.11 -14.24 12.70
N ILE A 108 11.89 -13.85 11.68
CA ILE A 108 12.55 -14.79 10.76
C ILE A 108 13.92 -15.24 11.32
N GLU A 109 14.46 -14.52 12.30
CA GLU A 109 15.70 -14.87 13.01
C GLU A 109 15.47 -15.70 14.29
N ALA A 110 14.21 -16.07 14.60
CA ALA A 110 13.81 -16.89 15.75
C ALA A 110 13.31 -18.26 15.30
#